data_AF-A0A523XHR1-F1
#
_entry.id   AF-A0A523XHR1-F1
#
_cell.length_a   1.000
_cell.length_b   1.000
_cell.length_c   1.000
_cell.angle_alpha   90.00
_cell.angle_beta   90.00
_cell.angle_gamma   90.00
#
_symmetry.space_group_name_H-M   'P 1'
#
loop_
_entity.id
_entity.type
_entity.pdbx_description
1 polymer ?
#
loop_
_entity_poly.entity_id
_entity_poly.type
_entity_poly.pdbx_seq_one_letter_code
_entity_poly.pdbx_strand_id
1 'polypeptide(L)'
;MTRIALDAMGGDRAPDTIVQGLAEAIKDKQFSAFLIGDEKRIGKSLERYGVGRSVELVHASEVIGPDESPSMAVRRRRGSSIGVGVRMQKEGKVDAFVSAGSTGAVMAFSLLTLGRLGGVNRPAIAAFFPTKVGFSLVLDVGANSDCKPLNLLQFAMMGSIYLSYSFQRESPRVALLSMGEEDSKGNDLTLATHELLRSANLINFVGNIEASRILDGVADV
;
A
#
# COMPACT_ATOMS: atom_id res chain seq x y z
N MET A 1 15.70 15.63 0.23
CA MET A 1 14.46 15.64 1.04
C MET A 1 13.41 14.91 0.23
N THR A 2 12.73 13.93 0.81
CA THR A 2 11.73 13.11 0.10
C THR A 2 10.53 13.97 -0.29
N ARG A 3 10.04 13.85 -1.52
CA ARG A 3 8.89 14.57 -2.05
C ARG A 3 7.69 13.63 -2.08
N ILE A 4 6.62 13.99 -1.37
CA ILE A 4 5.44 13.13 -1.21
C ILE A 4 4.21 13.85 -1.74
N ALA A 5 3.54 13.24 -2.71
CA ALA A 5 2.24 13.66 -3.19
C ALA A 5 1.12 13.02 -2.37
N LEU A 6 0.15 13.84 -1.98
CA LEU A 6 -1.04 13.45 -1.25
C LEU A 6 -2.27 13.78 -2.09
N ASP A 7 -3.11 12.77 -2.35
CA ASP A 7 -4.45 12.99 -2.87
C ASP A 7 -5.32 13.64 -1.79
N ALA A 8 -5.57 14.94 -1.97
CA ALA A 8 -6.36 15.73 -1.03
C ALA A 8 -7.87 15.45 -1.16
N MET A 9 -8.32 14.74 -2.19
CA MET A 9 -9.73 14.55 -2.50
C MET A 9 -10.26 13.17 -2.12
N GLY A 10 -9.36 12.22 -1.84
CA GLY A 10 -9.69 10.86 -1.44
C GLY A 10 -10.02 10.74 0.05
N GLY A 11 -11.11 10.04 0.35
CA GLY A 11 -11.56 9.71 1.71
C GLY A 11 -12.86 10.42 2.12
N ASP A 12 -13.57 9.83 3.08
CA ASP A 12 -14.94 10.25 3.46
C ASP A 12 -15.03 11.69 3.96
N ARG A 13 -13.97 12.18 4.60
CA ARG A 13 -13.88 13.53 5.17
C ARG A 13 -12.84 14.40 4.46
N ALA A 14 -12.59 14.12 3.19
CA ALA A 14 -11.68 14.91 2.36
C ALA A 14 -12.31 16.26 1.95
N PRO A 15 -11.53 17.35 1.83
CA PRO A 15 -10.07 17.40 2.01
C PRO A 15 -9.62 17.61 3.47
N ASP A 16 -10.53 17.90 4.40
CA ASP A 16 -10.17 18.43 5.71
C ASP A 16 -9.28 17.50 6.53
N THR A 17 -9.63 16.21 6.60
CA THR A 17 -8.83 15.21 7.34
C THR A 17 -7.46 14.94 6.73
N ILE A 18 -7.34 15.02 5.40
CA ILE A 18 -6.04 14.86 4.72
C ILE A 18 -5.14 16.04 5.04
N VAL A 19 -5.66 17.27 4.98
CA VAL A 19 -4.90 18.47 5.32
C VAL A 19 -4.55 18.51 6.81
N GLN A 20 -5.44 18.07 7.69
CA GLN A 20 -5.16 17.93 9.12
C GLN A 20 -3.98 16.98 9.35
N GLY A 21 -4.03 15.76 8.79
CA GLY A 21 -2.96 14.77 8.95
C GLY A 21 -1.62 15.27 8.39
N LEU A 22 -1.66 15.98 7.26
CA LEU A 22 -0.46 16.64 6.73
C LEU A 22 0.07 17.71 7.68
N ALA A 23 -0.80 18.52 8.29
CA ALA A 23 -0.39 19.57 9.21
C ALA A 23 0.27 19.03 10.48
N GLU A 24 -0.13 17.84 10.92
CA GLU A 24 0.53 17.12 11.99
C GLU A 24 1.89 16.56 11.54
N ALA A 25 1.93 15.90 10.37
CA ALA A 25 3.13 15.23 9.85
C ALA A 25 4.26 16.19 9.40
N ILE A 26 3.92 17.38 8.88
CA ILE A 26 4.91 18.29 8.29
C ILE A 26 5.70 19.09 9.33
N LYS A 27 5.30 19.05 10.62
CA LYS A 27 5.98 19.78 11.71
C LYS A 27 7.45 19.39 11.83
N ASP A 28 7.75 18.12 11.59
CA ASP A 28 9.11 17.57 11.69
C ASP A 28 9.97 17.81 10.43
N LYS A 29 9.38 18.45 9.40
CA LYS A 29 10.02 18.84 8.12
C LYS A 29 10.92 17.76 7.51
N GLN A 30 10.48 16.50 7.58
CA GLN A 30 11.23 15.37 7.02
C GLN A 30 11.00 15.20 5.50
N PHE A 31 9.94 15.80 4.97
CA PHE A 31 9.55 15.68 3.55
C PHE A 31 8.92 16.96 3.00
N SER A 32 8.98 17.12 1.68
CA SER A 32 8.26 18.15 0.93
C SER A 32 6.89 17.60 0.50
N ALA A 33 5.82 18.33 0.80
CA ALA A 33 4.46 17.87 0.57
C ALA A 33 3.82 18.54 -0.65
N PHE A 34 3.17 17.72 -1.49
CA PHE A 34 2.38 18.16 -2.64
C PHE A 34 0.93 17.74 -2.42
N LEU A 35 0.01 18.70 -2.28
CA LEU A 35 -1.42 18.43 -2.15
C LEU A 35 -2.10 18.53 -3.50
N ILE A 36 -2.74 17.43 -3.92
CA ILE A 36 -3.34 17.30 -5.24
C ILE A 36 -4.86 17.30 -5.13
N GLY A 37 -5.52 18.23 -5.81
CA GLY A 37 -6.98 18.28 -5.83
C GLY A 37 -7.55 19.64 -6.22
N ASP A 38 -8.83 19.85 -5.92
CA ASP A 38 -9.52 21.10 -6.19
C ASP A 38 -9.03 22.18 -5.20
N GLU A 39 -8.18 23.08 -5.68
CA GLU A 39 -7.60 24.19 -4.92
C GLU A 39 -8.64 25.00 -4.13
N LYS A 40 -9.84 25.22 -4.68
CA LYS A 40 -10.90 25.99 -3.99
C LYS A 40 -11.43 25.23 -2.78
N ARG A 41 -11.54 23.90 -2.89
CA ARG A 41 -11.99 23.04 -1.79
C ARG A 41 -10.90 22.88 -0.72
N ILE A 42 -9.64 22.81 -1.13
CA ILE A 42 -8.49 22.63 -0.22
C ILE A 42 -8.18 23.91 0.57
N GLY A 43 -8.35 25.09 -0.02
CA GLY A 43 -7.94 26.38 0.55
C GLY A 43 -8.45 26.62 1.99
N LYS A 44 -9.73 26.32 2.26
CA LYS A 44 -10.32 26.50 3.60
C LYS A 44 -9.62 25.65 4.68
N SER A 45 -9.24 24.42 4.34
CA SER A 45 -8.56 23.53 5.27
C SER A 45 -7.10 23.96 5.47
N LEU A 46 -6.43 24.46 4.43
CA LEU A 46 -5.06 25.00 4.58
C LEU A 46 -5.01 26.21 5.50
N GLU A 47 -5.98 27.11 5.39
CA GLU A 47 -6.11 28.27 6.28
C GLU A 47 -6.38 27.82 7.72
N ARG A 48 -7.34 26.90 7.91
CA ARG A 48 -7.70 26.34 9.22
C ARG A 48 -6.49 25.76 9.96
N TYR A 49 -5.65 25.00 9.27
CA TYR A 49 -4.51 24.30 9.87
C TYR A 49 -3.18 25.08 9.74
N GLY A 50 -3.18 26.23 9.07
CA GLY A 50 -2.02 27.13 8.99
C GLY A 50 -0.82 26.58 8.20
N VAL A 51 -1.05 25.68 7.23
CA VAL A 51 0.04 24.98 6.51
C VAL A 51 0.20 25.37 5.04
N GLY A 52 -0.53 26.36 4.55
CA GLY A 52 -0.49 26.77 3.15
C GLY A 52 0.89 27.16 2.61
N ARG A 53 1.81 27.63 3.47
CA ARG A 53 3.20 27.97 3.07
C ARG A 53 4.16 26.77 3.10
N SER A 54 3.74 25.64 3.65
CA SER A 54 4.58 24.45 3.83
C SER A 54 4.34 23.40 2.74
N VAL A 55 3.42 23.66 1.80
CA VAL A 55 2.94 22.66 0.85
C VAL A 55 2.88 23.26 -0.55
N GLU A 56 3.11 22.43 -1.56
CA GLU A 56 2.85 22.78 -2.95
C GLU A 56 1.45 22.29 -3.33
N LEU A 57 0.62 23.18 -3.89
CA LEU A 57 -0.69 22.81 -4.41
C LEU A 57 -0.58 22.44 -5.89
N VAL A 58 -1.22 21.33 -6.24
CA VAL A 58 -1.34 20.87 -7.62
C VAL A 58 -2.81 20.70 -7.96
N HIS A 59 -3.33 21.58 -8.81
CA HIS A 59 -4.73 21.54 -9.19
C HIS A 59 -5.10 20.24 -9.91
N ALA A 60 -6.16 19.60 -9.45
CA ALA A 60 -6.85 18.50 -10.12
C ALA A 60 -8.36 18.66 -9.91
N SER A 61 -9.10 18.94 -10.99
CA SER A 61 -10.53 19.24 -10.92
C SER A 61 -11.42 18.00 -10.86
N GLU A 62 -10.90 16.81 -11.17
CA GLU A 62 -11.67 15.56 -11.14
C GLU A 62 -11.39 14.76 -9.86
N VAL A 63 -12.40 14.03 -9.40
CA VAL A 63 -12.31 13.09 -8.28
C VAL A 63 -12.94 11.78 -8.72
N ILE A 64 -12.38 10.65 -8.29
CA ILE A 64 -12.93 9.32 -8.56
C ILE A 64 -13.92 9.00 -7.45
N GLY A 65 -15.19 8.83 -7.80
CA GLY A 65 -16.24 8.42 -6.86
C GLY A 65 -16.06 6.97 -6.37
N PRO A 66 -16.66 6.61 -5.22
CA PRO A 66 -16.55 5.27 -4.64
C PRO A 66 -17.14 4.17 -5.55
N ASP A 67 -18.19 4.48 -6.31
CA ASP A 67 -18.89 3.53 -7.19
C ASP A 67 -18.34 3.49 -8.62
N GLU A 68 -17.31 4.29 -8.93
CA GLU A 68 -16.73 4.29 -10.28
C GLU A 68 -15.86 3.04 -10.47
N SER A 69 -16.13 2.29 -11.55
CA SER A 69 -15.31 1.15 -11.93
C SER A 69 -13.85 1.57 -12.12
N PRO A 70 -12.87 0.95 -11.41
CA PRO A 70 -11.47 1.33 -11.50
C PRO A 70 -10.90 1.30 -12.93
N SER A 71 -11.28 0.29 -13.71
CA SER A 71 -10.82 0.15 -15.10
C SER A 71 -11.33 1.27 -16.00
N MET A 72 -12.54 1.76 -15.75
CA MET A 72 -13.11 2.90 -16.47
C MET A 72 -12.49 4.23 -16.00
N ALA A 73 -12.27 4.37 -14.70
CA ALA A 73 -11.64 5.56 -14.11
C ALA A 73 -10.25 5.81 -14.70
N VAL A 74 -9.40 4.79 -14.83
CA VAL A 74 -8.06 4.96 -15.43
C VAL A 74 -8.11 5.48 -16.87
N ARG A 75 -9.12 5.08 -17.63
CA ARG A 75 -9.28 5.51 -19.02
C ARG A 75 -9.85 6.92 -19.15
N ARG A 76 -10.83 7.27 -18.30
CA ARG A 76 -11.62 8.50 -18.45
C ARG A 76 -11.20 9.64 -17.51
N ARG A 77 -10.64 9.32 -16.34
CA ARG A 77 -10.35 10.26 -15.24
C ARG A 77 -8.86 10.51 -15.05
N ARG A 78 -8.10 10.66 -16.14
CA ARG A 78 -6.65 10.95 -16.08
C ARG A 78 -6.35 12.30 -15.43
N GLY A 79 -7.33 13.20 -15.34
CA GLY A 79 -7.26 14.47 -14.64
C GLY A 79 -7.62 14.40 -13.15
N SER A 80 -7.95 13.22 -12.63
CA SER A 80 -8.28 13.05 -11.21
C SER A 80 -7.07 13.27 -10.31
N SER A 81 -7.30 13.63 -9.05
CA SER A 81 -6.24 13.77 -8.05
C SER A 81 -5.34 12.52 -7.95
N ILE A 82 -5.94 11.32 -7.99
CA ILE A 82 -5.21 10.04 -8.06
C ILE A 82 -4.39 9.94 -9.36
N GLY A 83 -5.01 10.18 -10.51
CA GLY A 83 -4.31 10.10 -11.80
C GLY A 83 -3.17 11.10 -11.95
N VAL A 84 -3.35 12.32 -11.46
CA VAL A 84 -2.32 13.36 -11.41
C VAL A 84 -1.18 12.94 -10.49
N GLY A 85 -1.46 12.47 -9.27
CA GLY A 85 -0.43 12.08 -8.31
C GLY A 85 0.43 10.90 -8.77
N VAL A 86 -0.19 9.84 -9.28
CA VAL A 86 0.55 8.70 -9.83
C VAL A 86 1.41 9.11 -11.04
N ARG A 87 0.89 9.99 -11.91
CA ARG A 87 1.68 10.53 -13.04
C ARG A 87 2.87 11.37 -12.56
N MET A 88 2.68 12.22 -11.55
CA MET A 88 3.79 12.99 -10.98
C MET A 88 4.90 12.08 -10.45
N GLN A 89 4.54 10.95 -9.83
CA GLN A 89 5.53 9.95 -9.40
C GLN A 89 6.24 9.30 -10.60
N LYS A 90 5.49 8.94 -11.65
CA LYS A 90 6.07 8.38 -12.90
C LYS A 90 7.06 9.34 -13.56
N GLU A 91 6.76 10.63 -13.54
CA GLU A 91 7.58 11.69 -14.12
C GLU A 91 8.76 12.12 -13.22
N GLY A 92 8.92 11.50 -12.04
CA GLY A 92 9.99 11.82 -11.09
C GLY A 92 9.84 13.19 -10.41
N LYS A 93 8.64 13.79 -10.46
CA LYS A 93 8.32 15.05 -9.77
C LYS A 93 8.15 14.86 -8.26
N VAL A 94 7.68 13.68 -7.87
CA VAL A 94 7.60 13.22 -6.47
C VAL A 94 8.16 11.82 -6.34
N ASP A 95 8.58 11.45 -5.14
CA ASP A 95 9.20 10.15 -4.85
C ASP A 95 8.14 9.11 -4.41
N ALA A 96 7.05 9.57 -3.78
CA ALA A 96 5.94 8.73 -3.34
C ALA A 96 4.58 9.42 -3.53
N PHE A 97 3.53 8.61 -3.62
CA PHE A 97 2.14 9.05 -3.68
C PHE A 97 1.30 8.31 -2.63
N VAL A 98 0.41 9.03 -1.94
CA VAL A 98 -0.49 8.50 -0.91
C VAL A 98 -1.92 8.97 -1.18
N SER A 99 -2.90 8.08 -1.04
CA SER A 99 -4.32 8.39 -1.19
C SER A 99 -5.15 7.56 -0.23
N ALA A 100 -6.17 8.20 0.36
CA ALA A 100 -7.26 7.54 1.09
C ALA A 100 -8.52 7.36 0.21
N GLY A 101 -8.39 7.51 -1.11
CA GLY A 101 -9.46 7.30 -2.07
C GLY A 101 -9.69 5.82 -2.39
N SER A 102 -10.41 5.55 -3.48
CA SER A 102 -10.74 4.17 -3.90
C SER A 102 -9.49 3.29 -4.07
N THR A 103 -9.37 2.24 -3.26
CA THR A 103 -8.26 1.26 -3.31
C THR A 103 -8.08 0.69 -4.71
N GLY A 104 -9.19 0.31 -5.36
CA GLY A 104 -9.16 -0.23 -6.72
C GLY A 104 -8.64 0.79 -7.72
N ALA A 105 -9.02 2.06 -7.60
CA ALA A 105 -8.53 3.12 -8.47
C ALA A 105 -7.03 3.38 -8.26
N VAL A 106 -6.58 3.51 -7.01
CA VAL A 106 -5.15 3.70 -6.69
C VAL A 106 -4.32 2.55 -7.25
N MET A 107 -4.74 1.30 -7.05
CA MET A 107 -4.05 0.15 -7.61
C MET A 107 -4.03 0.18 -9.14
N ALA A 108 -5.17 0.44 -9.79
CA ALA A 108 -5.29 0.43 -11.25
C ALA A 108 -4.42 1.52 -11.90
N PHE A 109 -4.45 2.74 -11.36
CA PHE A 109 -3.59 3.83 -11.84
C PHE A 109 -2.10 3.50 -11.64
N SER A 110 -1.74 3.01 -10.45
CA SER A 110 -0.34 2.65 -10.12
C SER A 110 0.18 1.55 -11.05
N LEU A 111 -0.58 0.47 -11.23
CA LEU A 111 -0.16 -0.65 -12.07
C LEU A 111 -0.01 -0.24 -13.54
N LEU A 112 -0.94 0.55 -14.08
CA LEU A 112 -0.94 0.92 -15.50
C LEU A 112 0.03 2.06 -15.83
N THR A 113 0.38 2.91 -14.85
CA THR A 113 1.22 4.09 -15.07
C THR A 113 2.64 3.90 -14.56
N LEU A 114 2.82 3.40 -13.33
CA LEU A 114 4.14 3.13 -12.75
C LEU A 114 4.71 1.82 -13.31
N GLY A 115 3.86 0.79 -13.40
CA GLY A 115 4.28 -0.57 -13.69
C GLY A 115 4.69 -1.32 -12.43
N ARG A 116 5.26 -2.51 -12.61
CA ARG A 116 5.79 -3.35 -11.52
C ARG A 116 7.31 -3.29 -11.50
N LEU A 117 7.89 -3.62 -10.36
CA LEU A 117 9.32 -3.91 -10.27
C LEU A 117 9.67 -5.09 -11.18
N GLY A 118 10.83 -5.02 -11.84
CA GLY A 118 11.31 -6.10 -12.71
C GLY A 118 11.38 -7.44 -11.96
N GLY A 119 10.84 -8.50 -12.55
CA GLY A 119 10.75 -9.84 -11.94
C GLY A 119 9.54 -10.07 -11.04
N VAL A 120 8.88 -9.01 -10.52
CA VAL A 120 7.65 -9.15 -9.72
C VAL A 120 6.46 -9.38 -10.64
N ASN A 121 5.78 -10.52 -10.47
CA ASN A 121 4.67 -10.93 -11.34
C ASN A 121 3.40 -10.12 -11.05
N ARG A 122 3.05 -9.95 -9.77
CA ARG A 122 1.84 -9.26 -9.32
C ARG A 122 2.18 -8.38 -8.12
N PRO A 123 1.58 -7.18 -7.97
CA PRO A 123 1.64 -6.46 -6.71
C PRO A 123 0.79 -7.17 -5.66
N ALA A 124 1.00 -6.85 -4.39
CA ALA A 124 0.14 -7.25 -3.27
C ALA A 124 -0.28 -6.00 -2.49
N ILE A 125 -1.46 -6.03 -1.88
CA ILE A 125 -1.81 -5.07 -0.83
C ILE A 125 -1.32 -5.68 0.48
N ALA A 126 -0.50 -4.91 1.18
CA ALA A 126 0.00 -5.26 2.50
C ALA A 126 -0.76 -4.51 3.58
N ALA A 127 -1.15 -5.19 4.66
CA ALA A 127 -1.80 -4.57 5.80
C ALA A 127 -1.18 -5.02 7.11
N PHE A 128 -1.05 -4.09 8.05
CA PHE A 128 -0.60 -4.40 9.40
C PHE A 128 -1.76 -4.88 10.27
N PHE A 129 -1.63 -6.08 10.80
CA PHE A 129 -2.58 -6.64 11.75
C PHE A 129 -1.97 -6.53 13.14
N PRO A 130 -2.68 -5.95 14.13
CA PRO A 130 -2.19 -5.91 15.49
C PRO A 130 -2.14 -7.32 16.08
N THR A 131 -1.12 -7.61 16.89
CA THR A 131 -0.97 -8.90 17.56
C THR A 131 -0.71 -8.70 19.05
N LYS A 132 -0.80 -9.79 19.82
CA LYS A 132 -0.47 -9.81 21.26
C LYS A 132 0.94 -9.31 21.57
N VAL A 133 1.86 -9.36 20.60
CA VAL A 133 3.28 -8.97 20.75
C VAL A 133 3.70 -7.86 19.77
N GLY A 134 2.75 -7.10 19.21
CA GLY A 134 3.02 -5.99 18.32
C GLY A 134 2.16 -6.02 17.07
N PHE A 135 2.76 -6.36 15.92
CA PHE A 135 2.06 -6.46 14.64
C PHE A 135 2.67 -7.50 13.73
N SER A 136 1.86 -7.99 12.80
CA SER A 136 2.24 -8.80 11.64
C SER A 136 1.81 -8.11 10.36
N LEU A 137 2.58 -8.26 9.29
CA LEU A 137 2.30 -7.70 7.97
C LEU A 137 1.68 -8.77 7.08
N VAL A 138 0.38 -8.69 6.81
CA VAL A 138 -0.33 -9.68 6.00
C VAL A 138 -0.31 -9.26 4.53
N LEU A 139 0.10 -10.18 3.65
CA LEU A 139 0.03 -10.04 2.19
C LEU A 139 -0.50 -11.34 1.57
N ASP A 140 -1.39 -11.34 0.59
CA ASP A 140 -2.11 -10.23 -0.04
C ASP A 140 -3.52 -10.10 0.56
N VAL A 141 -3.98 -8.89 0.90
CA VAL A 141 -5.32 -8.65 1.50
C VAL A 141 -6.37 -8.11 0.52
N GLY A 142 -6.15 -8.23 -0.77
CA GLY A 142 -7.20 -7.97 -1.77
C GLY A 142 -6.71 -7.39 -3.10
N ALA A 143 -5.41 -7.44 -3.39
CA ALA A 143 -4.94 -7.01 -4.70
C ALA A 143 -5.30 -7.98 -5.81
N ASN A 144 -5.29 -9.27 -5.49
CA ASN A 144 -5.47 -10.36 -6.43
C ASN A 144 -6.57 -11.29 -5.92
N SER A 145 -7.53 -11.61 -6.79
CA SER A 145 -8.52 -12.66 -6.51
C SER A 145 -7.93 -14.06 -6.59
N ASP A 146 -6.97 -14.25 -7.49
CA ASP A 146 -6.28 -15.53 -7.72
C ASP A 146 -4.77 -15.32 -7.76
N CYS A 147 -4.04 -16.21 -7.09
CA CYS A 147 -2.59 -16.24 -7.07
C CYS A 147 -2.04 -17.61 -7.49
N LYS A 148 -0.84 -17.60 -8.06
CA LYS A 148 -0.02 -18.80 -8.26
C LYS A 148 0.99 -18.95 -7.12
N PRO A 149 1.56 -20.15 -6.88
CA PRO A 149 2.53 -20.35 -5.80
C PRO A 149 3.71 -19.38 -5.82
N LEU A 150 4.24 -19.10 -7.03
CA LEU A 150 5.31 -18.12 -7.20
C LEU A 150 4.92 -16.70 -6.76
N ASN A 151 3.64 -16.32 -6.84
CA ASN A 151 3.19 -15.02 -6.35
C ASN A 151 3.31 -14.94 -4.83
N LEU A 152 2.89 -15.97 -4.10
CA LEU A 152 3.00 -16.01 -2.64
C LEU A 152 4.46 -16.02 -2.18
N LEU A 153 5.35 -16.73 -2.87
CA LEU A 153 6.79 -16.64 -2.62
C LEU A 153 7.31 -15.20 -2.76
N GLN A 154 6.91 -14.50 -3.83
CA GLN A 154 7.29 -13.10 -4.02
C GLN A 154 6.71 -12.18 -2.94
N PHE A 155 5.49 -12.44 -2.47
CA PHE A 155 4.86 -11.66 -1.40
C PHE A 155 5.61 -11.85 -0.08
N ALA A 156 5.96 -13.09 0.26
CA ALA A 156 6.80 -13.42 1.41
C ALA A 156 8.15 -12.68 1.37
N MET A 157 8.83 -12.69 0.22
CA MET A 157 10.09 -11.97 0.04
C MET A 157 9.93 -10.46 0.18
N MET A 158 8.92 -9.87 -0.48
CA MET A 158 8.67 -8.42 -0.40
C MET A 158 8.32 -7.98 1.03
N GLY A 159 7.47 -8.74 1.73
CA GLY A 159 7.11 -8.47 3.12
C GLY A 159 8.32 -8.56 4.06
N SER A 160 9.15 -9.60 3.91
CA SER A 160 10.37 -9.77 4.70
C SER A 160 11.37 -8.62 4.47
N ILE A 161 11.60 -8.22 3.22
CA ILE A 161 12.45 -7.07 2.88
C ILE A 161 11.88 -5.78 3.48
N TYR A 162 10.59 -5.54 3.32
CA TYR A 162 9.95 -4.33 3.81
C TYR A 162 10.05 -4.18 5.33
N LEU A 163 9.81 -5.25 6.10
CA LEU A 163 9.98 -5.22 7.56
C LEU A 163 11.45 -5.11 7.99
N SER A 164 12.37 -5.75 7.27
CA SER A 164 13.80 -5.64 7.55
C SER A 164 14.29 -4.19 7.40
N TYR A 165 13.94 -3.53 6.29
CA TYR A 165 14.40 -2.17 6.01
C TYR A 165 13.64 -1.09 6.78
N SER A 166 12.31 -1.19 6.83
CA SER A 166 11.48 -0.10 7.38
C SER A 166 11.32 -0.18 8.91
N PHE A 167 11.45 -1.39 9.48
CA PHE A 167 11.23 -1.63 10.92
C PHE A 167 12.43 -2.26 11.62
N GLN A 168 13.57 -2.41 10.92
CA GLN A 168 14.80 -2.97 11.48
C GLN A 168 14.60 -4.35 12.11
N ARG A 169 13.63 -5.12 11.60
CA ARG A 169 13.38 -6.50 12.03
C ARG A 169 14.31 -7.43 11.26
N GLU A 170 15.42 -7.83 11.87
CA GLU A 170 16.33 -8.80 11.26
C GLU A 170 15.64 -10.16 11.11
N SER A 171 15.74 -10.76 9.92
CA SER A 171 15.19 -12.08 9.61
C SER A 171 13.71 -12.29 10.02
N PRO A 172 12.75 -11.48 9.51
CA PRO A 172 11.34 -11.57 9.91
C PRO A 172 10.78 -12.97 9.67
N ARG A 173 10.09 -13.54 10.67
CA ARG A 173 9.45 -14.85 10.55
C ARG A 173 8.31 -14.77 9.55
N VAL A 174 8.33 -15.61 8.54
CA VAL A 174 7.30 -15.67 7.50
C VAL A 174 6.50 -16.94 7.67
N ALA A 175 5.18 -16.83 7.75
CA ALA A 175 4.29 -17.99 7.79
C ALA A 175 3.34 -18.03 6.60
N LEU A 176 2.92 -19.24 6.23
CA LEU A 176 1.91 -19.46 5.19
C LEU A 176 0.56 -19.71 5.86
N LEU A 177 -0.44 -18.88 5.55
CA LEU A 177 -1.80 -19.11 6.02
C LEU A 177 -2.36 -20.38 5.39
N SER A 178 -2.84 -21.31 6.23
CA SER A 178 -3.41 -22.59 5.83
C SER A 178 -4.60 -22.97 6.72
N MET A 179 -5.22 -24.10 6.41
CA MET A 179 -6.29 -24.73 7.20
C MET A 179 -5.77 -25.63 8.34
N GLY A 180 -4.45 -25.68 8.56
CA GLY A 180 -3.79 -26.43 9.63
C GLY A 180 -2.29 -26.12 9.66
N GLU A 181 -1.63 -26.41 10.78
CA GLU A 181 -0.20 -26.12 11.00
C GLU A 181 0.72 -27.16 10.31
N GLU A 182 0.20 -28.35 9.97
CA GLU A 182 1.01 -29.39 9.33
C GLU A 182 1.36 -29.05 7.87
N ASP A 183 2.56 -29.42 7.42
CA ASP A 183 3.08 -29.16 6.06
C ASP A 183 2.14 -29.69 4.94
N SER A 184 1.37 -30.74 5.24
CA SER A 184 0.43 -31.40 4.32
C SER A 184 -0.96 -30.77 4.29
N LYS A 185 -1.21 -29.68 5.00
CA LYS A 185 -2.52 -29.00 5.06
C LYS A 185 -2.61 -27.85 4.09
N GLY A 186 -3.78 -27.73 3.45
CA GLY A 186 -4.11 -26.66 2.53
C GLY A 186 -4.61 -27.19 1.19
N ASN A 187 -4.95 -26.28 0.30
CA ASN A 187 -5.28 -26.60 -1.09
C ASN A 187 -4.01 -26.70 -1.95
N ASP A 188 -4.15 -27.05 -3.24
CA ASP A 188 -3.04 -27.19 -4.18
C ASP A 188 -2.12 -25.96 -4.23
N LEU A 189 -2.69 -24.75 -4.15
CA LEU A 189 -1.92 -23.51 -4.08
C LEU A 189 -1.05 -23.46 -2.83
N THR A 190 -1.63 -23.78 -1.67
CA THR A 190 -0.96 -23.74 -0.37
C THR A 190 0.16 -24.78 -0.31
N LEU A 191 -0.12 -26.02 -0.71
CA LEU A 191 0.86 -27.11 -0.70
C LEU A 191 2.04 -26.80 -1.62
N ALA A 192 1.79 -26.36 -2.86
CA ALA A 192 2.86 -25.99 -3.78
C ALA A 192 3.63 -24.75 -3.30
N THR A 193 2.98 -23.81 -2.61
CA THR A 193 3.64 -22.62 -2.04
C THR A 193 4.54 -23.01 -0.87
N HIS A 194 4.08 -23.90 0.01
CA HIS A 194 4.86 -24.38 1.15
C HIS A 194 6.20 -24.95 0.68
N GLU A 195 6.19 -25.85 -0.31
CA GLU A 195 7.40 -26.45 -0.88
C GLU A 195 8.35 -25.39 -1.47
N LEU A 196 7.81 -24.37 -2.15
CA LEU A 196 8.61 -23.28 -2.69
C LEU A 196 9.23 -22.41 -1.58
N LEU A 197 8.47 -22.03 -0.56
CA LEU A 197 8.95 -21.22 0.56
C LEU A 197 10.06 -21.95 1.32
N ARG A 198 9.85 -23.25 1.59
CA ARG A 198 10.84 -24.12 2.25
C ARG A 198 12.11 -24.26 1.43
N SER A 199 12.00 -24.38 0.11
CA SER A 199 13.16 -24.56 -0.79
C SER A 199 13.91 -23.27 -1.09
N ALA A 200 13.28 -22.10 -0.93
CA ALA A 200 13.84 -20.83 -1.36
C ALA A 200 15.10 -20.44 -0.58
N ASN A 201 15.26 -20.84 0.68
CA ASN A 201 16.39 -20.50 1.56
C ASN A 201 16.76 -18.99 1.60
N LEU A 202 15.81 -18.11 1.25
CA LEU A 202 15.99 -16.65 1.19
C LEU A 202 15.17 -15.90 2.25
N ILE A 203 14.27 -16.61 2.94
CA ILE A 203 13.35 -16.06 3.92
C ILE A 203 13.33 -16.98 5.15
N ASN A 204 13.05 -16.41 6.32
CA ASN A 204 12.87 -17.16 7.55
C ASN A 204 11.46 -17.78 7.59
N PHE A 205 11.23 -18.80 6.78
CA PHE A 205 9.94 -19.49 6.70
C PHE A 205 9.75 -20.39 7.93
N VAL A 206 8.70 -20.12 8.71
CA VAL A 206 8.40 -20.83 9.98
C VAL A 206 7.25 -21.84 9.84
N GLY A 207 6.83 -22.14 8.61
CA GLY A 207 5.79 -23.13 8.32
C GLY A 207 4.39 -22.54 8.15
N ASN A 208 3.39 -23.40 8.26
CA ASN A 208 2.00 -23.04 8.11
C ASN A 208 1.42 -22.50 9.43
N ILE A 209 0.45 -21.58 9.34
CA ILE A 209 -0.36 -21.14 10.49
C ILE A 209 -1.84 -21.17 10.14
N GLU A 210 -2.67 -21.43 11.13
CA GLU A 210 -4.13 -21.26 11.02
C GLU A 210 -4.55 -19.80 11.18
N ALA A 211 -5.70 -19.44 10.61
CA ALA A 211 -6.24 -18.07 10.69
C ALA A 211 -6.47 -17.60 12.14
N SER A 212 -6.79 -18.51 13.05
CA SER A 212 -6.95 -18.25 14.49
C SER A 212 -5.66 -17.73 15.15
N ARG A 213 -4.49 -18.03 14.58
CA ARG A 213 -3.17 -17.69 15.15
C ARG A 213 -2.61 -16.36 14.63
N ILE A 214 -3.24 -15.73 13.62
CA ILE A 214 -2.73 -14.49 13.00
C ILE A 214 -2.45 -13.40 14.06
N LEU A 215 -3.36 -13.23 15.03
CA LEU A 215 -3.24 -12.18 16.06
C LEU A 215 -2.39 -12.59 17.27
N ASP A 216 -1.82 -13.80 17.29
CA ASP A 216 -0.95 -14.26 18.37
C ASP A 216 0.50 -13.77 18.21
N GLY A 217 0.89 -13.29 17.02
CA GLY A 217 2.25 -12.84 16.72
C GLY A 217 3.26 -13.98 16.57
N VAL A 218 2.77 -15.14 16.12
CA VAL A 218 3.60 -16.31 15.78
C VAL A 218 4.48 -16.09 14.55
N ALA A 219 4.12 -15.13 13.69
CA ALA A 219 4.88 -14.70 12.52
C ALA A 219 4.88 -13.18 12.37
N ASP A 220 5.86 -12.64 11.66
CA ASP A 220 6.00 -11.22 11.36
C ASP A 220 5.40 -10.85 10.00
N VAL A 221 5.41 -11.79 9.05
CA VAL A 221 4.81 -11.70 7.70
C VAL A 221 3.89 -12.89 7.48
#